data_AF-A0A7W0KUZ4-F1
#
_entry.id   AF-A0A7W0KUZ4-F1
#
_cell.length_a   1.000
_cell.length_b   1.000
_cell.length_c   1.000
_cell.angle_alpha   90.00
_cell.angle_beta   90.00
_cell.angle_gamma   90.00
#
_symmetry.space_group_name_H-M   'P 1'
#
loop_
_entity.id
_entity.type
_entity.pdbx_description
1 polymer ?
#
loop_
_entity_poly.entity_id
_entity_poly.type
_entity_poly.pdbx_seq_one_letter_code
_entity_poly.pdbx_strand_id
1 'polypeptide(L)' 'MPSGTEWIIVLVIVLVIFGGSQLPKLAKNLGKAQKEFKDGLADGQSSTTTTTPAPTPIETIRGETPRETTPES' A
#
# COMPACT_ATOMS: atom_id res chain seq x y z
N MET A 1 -32.64 30.91 -1.46
CA MET A 1 -31.89 29.93 -0.64
C MET A 1 -32.32 28.55 -1.13
N PRO A 2 -31.47 27.77 -1.78
CA PRO A 2 -31.85 26.44 -2.25
C PRO A 2 -32.19 25.56 -1.04
N SER A 3 -33.43 25.12 -1.00
CA SER A 3 -33.97 24.23 0.02
C SER A 3 -33.36 22.84 -0.15
N GLY A 4 -33.05 22.13 0.94
CA GLY A 4 -32.41 20.80 0.91
C GLY A 4 -33.09 19.75 0.01
N THR A 5 -34.34 19.99 -0.38
CA THR A 5 -35.08 19.23 -1.39
C THR A 5 -34.35 19.11 -2.73
N GLU A 6 -33.61 20.13 -3.16
CA GLU A 6 -32.91 20.11 -4.45
C GLU A 6 -31.77 19.09 -4.45
N TRP A 7 -31.05 18.98 -3.33
CA TRP A 7 -30.01 17.97 -3.15
C TRP A 7 -30.57 16.54 -3.17
N ILE A 8 -31.77 16.33 -2.62
CA ILE A 8 -32.44 15.01 -2.65
C ILE A 8 -32.77 14.63 -4.10
N ILE A 9 -33.30 15.55 -4.89
CA ILE A 9 -33.63 15.30 -6.31
C ILE A 9 -32.38 14.91 -7.10
N VAL A 10 -31.27 15.62 -6.91
CA VAL A 10 -29.99 15.30 -7.55
C VAL A 10 -29.52 13.90 -7.15
N LEU A 11 -29.59 13.57 -5.85
CA LEU A 11 -29.23 12.24 -5.35
C LEU A 11 -30.07 11.13 -5.99
N VAL A 12 -31.37 11.35 -6.15
CA VAL A 12 -32.29 10.39 -6.79
C VAL A 12 -31.92 10.19 -8.26
N ILE A 13 -31.64 11.26 -9.01
CA ILE A 13 -31.23 11.16 -10.43
C ILE A 13 -29.93 10.36 -10.56
N VAL A 14 -28.93 10.64 -9.71
CA VAL A 14 -27.68 9.88 -9.68
C VAL A 14 -27.95 8.42 -9.33
N LEU A 15 -28.82 8.13 -8.36
CA LEU A 15 -29.19 6.76 -8.01
C LEU A 15 -29.88 6.00 -9.15
N VAL A 16 -30.65 6.69 -9.99
CA VAL A 16 -31.33 6.09 -11.16
C VAL A 16 -30.32 5.77 -12.27
N ILE A 17 -29.38 6.67 -12.54
CA ILE A 17 -28.36 6.47 -13.59
C ILE A 17 -27.34 5.39 -13.17
N PHE A 18 -26.86 5.47 -11.93
CA PHE A 18 -25.85 4.55 -11.43
C PHE A 18 -26.47 3.24 -10.88
N GLY A 19 -27.73 3.25 -10.45
CA GLY A 19 -28.39 2.14 -9.77
C GLY A 19 -28.01 2.06 -8.28
N GLY A 20 -28.98 1.69 -7.43
CA GLY A 20 -28.80 1.61 -5.98
C GLY A 20 -27.72 0.64 -5.49
N SER A 21 -27.31 -0.33 -6.32
CA SER A 21 -26.22 -1.27 -6.00
C SER A 21 -24.81 -0.80 -6.36
N GLN A 22 -24.66 0.24 -7.19
CA GLN A 22 -23.33 0.71 -7.59
C GLN A 22 -22.73 1.67 -6.57
N LEU A 23 -23.49 2.63 -6.05
CA LEU A 23 -23.02 3.53 -4.98
C LEU A 23 -22.35 2.79 -3.80
N PRO A 24 -22.96 1.75 -3.19
CA PRO A 24 -22.33 1.03 -2.08
C PRO A 24 -21.11 0.20 -2.52
N LYS A 25 -21.08 -0.32 -3.75
CA LYS A 25 -19.90 -1.02 -4.29
C LYS A 25 -18.73 -0.07 -4.50
N LEU A 26 -18.96 1.10 -5.11
CA LEU A 26 -17.93 2.12 -5.29
C LEU A 26 -17.45 2.65 -3.93
N ALA A 27 -18.36 2.94 -3.00
CA ALA A 27 -17.99 3.39 -1.65
C ALA A 27 -17.14 2.35 -0.91
N LYS A 28 -17.48 1.06 -1.01
CA LYS A 28 -16.72 -0.03 -0.38
C LYS A 28 -15.32 -0.18 -0.98
N ASN A 29 -15.18 -0.09 -2.30
CA ASN A 29 -13.88 -0.18 -2.96
C ASN A 29 -13.02 1.07 -2.70
N LEU A 30 -13.61 2.27 -2.75
CA LEU A 30 -12.93 3.53 -2.45
C LEU A 30 -12.52 3.60 -0.98
N GLY A 31 -13.35 3.11 -0.07
CA GLY A 31 -13.05 3.04 1.36
C GLY A 31 -11.89 2.09 1.66
N LYS A 32 -11.83 0.93 0.99
CA LYS A 32 -10.68 0.02 1.08
C LYS A 32 -9.40 0.68 0.57
N ALA A 33 -9.44 1.30 -0.61
CA ALA A 33 -8.30 2.00 -1.18
C ALA A 33 -7.82 3.16 -0.30
N GLN A 34 -8.74 3.96 0.27
CA GLN A 34 -8.38 5.02 1.21
C GLN A 34 -7.78 4.47 2.51
N LYS A 35 -8.30 3.35 3.02
CA LYS A 35 -7.78 2.69 4.22
C LYS A 35 -6.35 2.20 4.00
N GLU A 36 -6.11 1.45 2.93
CA GLU A 36 -4.78 0.94 2.58
C GLU A 36 -3.79 2.09 2.32
N PHE A 37 -4.23 3.15 1.67
CA PHE A 37 -3.43 4.37 1.49
C PHE A 37 -3.09 5.02 2.83
N LYS A 38 -4.06 5.17 3.74
CA LYS A 38 -3.84 5.75 5.07
C LYS A 38 -2.88 4.89 5.91
N ASP A 39 -3.09 3.58 5.89
CA ASP A 39 -2.26 2.61 6.60
C ASP A 39 -0.82 2.68 6.06
N GLY A 40 -0.61 2.69 4.75
CA GLY A 40 0.72 2.85 4.14
C GLY A 40 1.40 4.19 4.43
N LEU A 41 0.65 5.30 4.50
CA LEU A 41 1.18 6.60 4.90
C LEU A 41 1.54 6.66 6.40
N ALA A 42 0.79 5.95 7.25
CA ALA A 42 1.06 5.86 8.68
C ALA A 42 2.28 4.97 8.95
N ASP A 43 2.38 3.83 8.24
CA ASP A 43 3.52 2.92 8.30
C ASP A 43 4.78 3.63 7.81
N GLY A 44 4.74 4.31 6.66
CA GLY A 44 5.88 5.09 6.14
C GLY A 44 6.34 6.25 7.01
N GLN A 45 5.46 6.83 7.83
CA GLN A 45 5.83 7.84 8.84
C GLN A 45 6.36 7.22 10.13
N SER A 46 5.98 5.97 10.45
CA SER A 46 6.41 5.24 11.65
C SER A 46 7.68 4.41 11.39
N SER A 47 7.97 4.06 10.13
CA SER A 47 9.06 3.19 9.69
C SER A 47 10.42 3.89 9.53
N THR A 48 10.67 4.97 10.28
CA THR A 48 12.06 5.33 10.63
C THR A 48 12.58 4.46 11.78
N THR A 49 11.70 3.71 12.47
CA THR A 49 12.10 2.79 13.54
C THR A 49 11.37 1.46 13.37
N THR A 50 12.09 0.40 12.98
CA THR A 50 11.65 -1.01 12.95
C THR A 50 11.00 -1.48 11.64
N THR A 51 11.82 -1.87 10.67
CA THR A 51 11.74 -3.18 10.00
C THR A 51 13.03 -3.37 9.20
N THR A 52 14.02 -3.94 9.88
CA THR A 52 15.04 -4.78 9.25
C THR A 52 14.37 -6.14 9.05
N PRO A 53 13.88 -6.52 7.85
CA PRO A 53 13.91 -7.92 7.52
C PRO A 53 15.40 -8.19 7.34
N ALA A 54 16.02 -8.83 8.33
CA ALA A 54 17.32 -9.43 8.10
C ALA A 54 17.09 -10.44 6.96
N PRO A 55 17.61 -10.23 5.74
CA PRO A 55 17.93 -11.38 4.95
C PRO A 55 18.92 -12.16 5.81
N THR A 56 18.53 -13.37 6.16
CA THR A 56 19.37 -14.46 6.66
C THR A 56 20.82 -14.19 6.28
N PRO A 57 21.76 -14.08 7.24
CA PRO A 57 23.17 -13.97 6.96
C PRO A 57 23.51 -15.02 5.90
N ILE A 58 23.80 -14.54 4.68
CA ILE A 58 24.45 -15.38 3.69
C ILE A 58 25.70 -15.86 4.40
N GLU A 59 25.77 -17.18 4.60
CA GLU A 59 26.95 -17.87 5.11
C GLU A 59 28.20 -17.21 4.53
N THR A 60 29.04 -16.72 5.44
CA THR A 60 30.48 -16.98 5.50
C THR A 60 30.99 -17.95 4.41
N ILE A 61 31.02 -17.53 3.16
CA ILE A 61 31.81 -18.14 2.08
C ILE A 61 32.33 -17.00 1.19
N ARG A 62 33.22 -16.18 1.73
CA ARG A 62 34.34 -15.57 0.97
C ARG A 62 35.37 -14.95 1.91
N GLY A 63 35.81 -15.77 2.86
CA GLY A 63 37.06 -15.57 3.57
C GLY A 63 38.19 -16.40 2.95
N GLU A 64 38.22 -16.57 1.62
CA GLU A 64 39.40 -17.11 0.95
C GLU A 64 40.27 -15.93 0.53
N THR A 65 41.01 -15.45 1.52
CA THR A 65 42.26 -14.73 1.33
C THR A 65 43.09 -15.55 0.33
N PRO A 66 43.57 -14.98 -0.78
CA PRO A 66 44.45 -15.69 -1.72
C PRO A 66 45.66 -16.24 -0.97
N ARG A 67 45.66 -17.55 -0.74
CA ARG A 67 46.82 -18.32 -0.35
C ARG A 67 46.94 -19.47 -1.32
N GLU A 68 47.56 -19.17 -2.46
CA GLU A 68 48.34 -20.17 -3.16
C GLU A 68 49.72 -19.58 -3.44
N THR A 69 50.61 -19.75 -2.48
CA THR A 69 52.03 -19.93 -2.73
C THR A 69 52.18 -21.25 -3.49
N THR A 70 52.40 -21.17 -4.80
CA THR A 70 53.03 -22.27 -5.54
C THR A 70 54.42 -21.79 -5.98
N PRO A 71 55.50 -22.41 -5.47
CA PRO A 71 56.84 -22.19 -5.99
C PRO A 71 57.02 -23.14 -7.19
N GLU A 72 56.89 -22.65 -8.42
CA GLU A 72 57.40 -23.41 -9.57
C GLU A 72 57.58 -22.55 -10.83
N SER A 73 58.79 -22.01 -10.99
CA SER A 73 59.67 -22.09 -12.17
C SER A 73 60.60 -20.89 -12.29
#